data_AF-A0A353DMP1-F1
#
_entry.id   AF-A0A353DMP1-F1
#
_cell.length_a   1.000
_cell.length_b   1.000
_cell.length_c   1.000
_cell.angle_alpha   90.00
_cell.angle_beta   90.00
_cell.angle_gamma   90.00
#
_symmetry.space_group_name_H-M   'P 1'
#
loop_
_entity.id
_entity.type
_entity.pdbx_description
1 polymer ?
#
loop_
_entity_poly.entity_id
_entity_poly.type
_entity_poly.pdbx_seq_one_letter_code
_entity_poly.pdbx_strand_id
1 'polypeptide(L)'
;SYPFSPKNLYIWEIITIGGGGFFLALQWTNDRVQNGFMENILRKAIRGGIVQILAVFITYFLALVAPDFMSYEQARVVSTISFTILSYCLLARVSWKFDAYRGTIFGVLVIAGVSLFTLDYIYGERIVASLTHDKLPPDDLTSIFGLDYSSVDGYHWLFCIIMTLCLIGIYALVNYLETRSFQKGDKKEQNI
;
A
#
# COMPACT_ATOMS: atom_id res chain seq x y z
N SER A 1 -13.59 14.17 -14.78
CA SER A 1 -13.77 12.77 -14.35
C SER A 1 -12.91 12.50 -13.12
N TYR A 2 -13.42 11.77 -12.14
CA TYR A 2 -12.68 11.48 -10.90
C TYR A 2 -11.55 10.48 -11.21
N PRO A 3 -10.29 10.79 -10.85
CA PRO A 3 -9.11 10.06 -11.32
C PRO A 3 -9.01 8.63 -10.80
N PHE A 4 -9.60 8.35 -9.62
CA PHE A 4 -9.55 7.05 -8.97
C PHE A 4 -10.93 6.43 -8.89
N SER A 5 -11.16 5.23 -9.43
CA SER A 5 -12.35 4.51 -8.98
C SER A 5 -12.03 3.86 -7.62
N PRO A 6 -12.85 4.04 -6.57
CA PRO A 6 -12.65 3.38 -5.27
C PRO A 6 -12.43 1.87 -5.39
N LYS A 7 -12.96 1.25 -6.45
CA LYS A 7 -12.75 -0.17 -6.80
C LYS A 7 -11.26 -0.57 -6.88
N ASN A 8 -10.38 0.35 -7.24
CA ASN A 8 -8.96 0.07 -7.49
C ASN A 8 -8.16 -0.09 -6.18
N LEU A 9 -8.56 0.57 -5.09
CA LEU A 9 -7.78 0.64 -3.84
C LEU A 9 -8.43 -0.13 -2.69
N TYR A 10 -9.76 -0.17 -2.66
CA TYR A 10 -10.52 -0.63 -1.49
C TYR A 10 -10.17 -2.06 -1.06
N ILE A 11 -10.00 -2.98 -2.01
CA ILE A 11 -9.65 -4.37 -1.72
C ILE A 11 -8.29 -4.47 -1.01
N TRP A 12 -7.33 -3.65 -1.43
CA TRP A 12 -5.96 -3.68 -0.92
C TRP A 12 -5.91 -3.10 0.49
N GLU A 13 -6.65 -2.03 0.74
CA GLU A 13 -6.80 -1.43 2.07
C GLU A 13 -7.45 -2.42 3.06
N ILE A 14 -8.51 -3.12 2.64
CA ILE A 14 -9.15 -4.12 3.50
C ILE A 14 -8.19 -5.25 3.86
N ILE A 15 -7.45 -5.79 2.89
CA ILE A 15 -6.58 -6.95 3.15
C ILE A 15 -5.38 -6.55 4.00
N THR A 16 -4.70 -5.47 3.63
CA THR A 16 -3.41 -5.11 4.23
C THR A 16 -3.57 -4.27 5.48
N ILE A 17 -4.40 -3.22 5.45
CA ILE A 17 -4.58 -2.31 6.58
C ILE A 17 -5.61 -2.88 7.55
N GLY A 18 -6.80 -3.25 7.04
CA GLY A 18 -7.90 -3.79 7.86
C GLY A 18 -7.57 -5.16 8.43
N GLY A 19 -7.35 -6.15 7.57
CA GLY A 19 -7.05 -7.53 7.93
C GLY A 19 -5.77 -7.63 8.72
N GLY A 20 -4.68 -7.01 8.22
CA GLY A 20 -3.41 -6.92 8.94
C GLY A 20 -3.57 -6.36 10.34
N GLY A 21 -4.21 -5.20 10.50
CA GLY A 21 -4.43 -4.57 11.80
C GLY A 21 -5.29 -5.42 12.73
N PHE A 22 -6.39 -5.99 12.24
CA PHE A 22 -7.32 -6.81 13.01
C PHE A 22 -6.66 -8.08 13.56
N PHE A 23 -6.01 -8.87 12.70
CA PHE A 23 -5.38 -10.12 13.13
C PHE A 23 -4.15 -9.88 13.99
N LEU A 24 -3.39 -8.81 13.75
CA LEU A 24 -2.29 -8.42 14.64
C LEU A 24 -2.79 -7.94 16.00
N ALA A 25 -3.95 -7.29 16.06
CA ALA A 25 -4.58 -6.89 17.32
C ALA A 25 -5.13 -8.08 18.14
N LEU A 26 -5.48 -9.18 17.48
CA LEU A 26 -5.85 -10.44 18.16
C LEU A 26 -4.67 -11.15 18.83
N GLN A 27 -3.43 -10.72 18.58
CA GLN A 27 -2.28 -11.27 19.29
C GLN A 27 -2.47 -11.07 20.79
N TRP A 28 -2.48 -12.17 21.55
CA TRP A 28 -2.62 -12.10 23.00
C TRP A 28 -1.44 -11.31 23.57
N THR A 29 -1.72 -10.11 24.06
CA THR A 29 -0.75 -9.27 24.76
C THR A 29 -1.07 -9.30 26.24
N ASN A 30 -0.08 -9.70 27.05
CA ASN A 30 -0.19 -9.72 28.51
C ASN A 30 0.42 -8.46 29.15
N ASP A 31 0.78 -7.47 28.31
CA ASP A 31 1.36 -6.22 28.75
C ASP A 31 0.26 -5.21 29.08
N ARG A 32 0.35 -4.57 30.25
CA ARG A 32 -0.58 -3.52 30.64
C ARG A 32 -0.45 -2.34 29.68
N VAL A 33 -1.59 -1.80 29.25
CA VAL A 33 -1.64 -0.60 28.40
C VAL A 33 -0.91 0.55 29.10
N GLN A 34 0.26 0.92 28.57
CA GLN A 34 1.04 2.05 29.07
C GLN A 34 0.42 3.37 28.59
N ASN A 35 0.45 4.41 29.43
CA ASN A 35 0.01 5.75 29.05
C ASN A 35 0.75 6.22 27.78
N GLY A 36 0.02 6.79 26.81
CA GLY A 36 0.60 7.25 25.53
C GLY A 36 0.71 6.20 24.42
N PHE A 37 0.25 4.96 24.63
CA PHE A 37 0.25 3.89 23.62
C PHE A 37 -0.50 4.29 22.33
N MET A 38 -1.70 4.84 22.48
CA MET A 38 -2.55 5.22 21.33
C MET A 38 -1.90 6.33 20.49
N GLU A 39 -1.32 7.34 21.15
CA GLU A 39 -0.64 8.45 20.47
C GLU A 39 0.58 7.94 19.67
N ASN A 40 1.37 7.04 20.27
CA ASN A 40 2.53 6.47 19.61
C ASN A 40 2.13 5.60 18.39
N ILE A 41 1.02 4.87 18.48
CA ILE A 41 0.48 4.10 17.35
C ILE A 41 -0.01 5.02 16.25
N LEU A 42 -0.84 6.02 16.59
CA LEU A 42 -1.39 6.95 15.62
C LEU A 42 -0.29 7.72 14.89
N ARG A 43 0.74 8.17 15.62
CA ARG A 43 1.91 8.86 15.05
C ARG A 43 2.73 7.95 14.13
N LYS A 44 2.76 6.63 14.36
CA LYS A 44 3.37 5.65 13.45
C LYS A 44 2.51 5.39 12.22
N ALA A 45 1.20 5.27 12.38
CA ALA A 45 0.25 5.05 11.29
C ALA A 45 0.22 6.24 10.31
N ILE A 46 0.17 7.48 10.82
CA ILE A 46 0.18 8.70 10.00
C ILE A 46 1.40 8.73 9.06
N ARG A 47 2.59 8.36 9.55
CA ARG A 47 3.80 8.33 8.72
C ARG A 47 3.72 7.34 7.57
N GLY A 48 3.13 6.15 7.81
CA GLY A 48 2.91 5.18 6.76
C GLY A 48 1.94 5.70 5.70
N GLY A 49 0.84 6.31 6.15
CA GLY A 49 -0.17 6.90 5.27
C GLY A 49 0.37 8.05 4.41
N ILE A 50 1.23 8.92 4.95
CA ILE A 50 1.84 10.02 4.17
C ILE A 50 2.63 9.48 2.98
N VAL A 51 3.39 8.40 3.14
CA VAL A 51 4.18 7.81 2.06
C VAL A 51 3.29 7.23 0.96
N GLN A 52 2.17 6.61 1.33
CA GLN A 52 1.18 6.11 0.38
C GLN A 52 0.49 7.26 -0.38
N ILE A 53 0.10 8.33 0.32
CA ILE A 53 -0.48 9.53 -0.30
C ILE A 53 0.52 10.15 -1.29
N LEU A 54 1.80 10.23 -0.91
CA LEU A 54 2.85 10.75 -1.80
C LEU A 54 3.02 9.91 -3.07
N ALA A 55 2.94 8.58 -2.99
CA ALA A 55 3.02 7.71 -4.17
C ALA A 55 1.91 8.03 -5.19
N VAL A 56 0.68 8.15 -4.70
CA VAL A 56 -0.48 8.53 -5.51
C VAL A 56 -0.34 9.97 -6.03
N PHE A 57 0.11 10.88 -5.18
CA PHE A 57 0.26 12.27 -5.57
C PHE A 57 1.29 12.45 -6.68
N ILE A 58 2.48 11.83 -6.57
CA ILE A 58 3.56 11.94 -7.55
C ILE A 58 3.11 11.43 -8.93
N THR A 59 2.45 10.28 -8.98
CA THR A 59 1.98 9.66 -10.22
C THR A 59 0.94 10.51 -10.94
N TYR A 60 -0.06 11.02 -10.23
CA TYR A 60 -1.08 11.87 -10.85
C TYR A 60 -0.60 13.28 -11.15
N PHE A 61 0.30 13.82 -10.32
CA PHE A 61 0.95 15.09 -10.61
C PHE A 61 1.76 14.99 -11.90
N LEU A 62 2.46 13.87 -12.12
CA LEU A 62 3.20 13.63 -13.35
C LEU A 62 2.27 13.51 -14.57
N ALA A 63 1.13 12.83 -14.44
CA ALA A 63 0.13 12.77 -15.50
C ALA A 63 -0.51 14.14 -15.81
N LEU A 64 -0.59 15.04 -14.81
CA LEU A 64 -1.10 16.39 -15.00
C LEU A 64 -0.07 17.31 -15.68
N VAL A 65 1.19 17.22 -15.30
CA VAL A 65 2.26 18.14 -15.75
C VAL A 65 2.91 17.67 -17.05
N ALA A 66 3.00 16.36 -17.26
CA ALA A 66 3.64 15.73 -18.42
C ALA A 66 2.71 14.67 -19.03
N PRO A 67 1.59 15.08 -19.66
CA PRO A 67 0.64 14.15 -20.28
C PRO A 67 1.26 13.35 -21.43
N ASP A 68 2.29 13.88 -22.09
CA ASP A 68 3.06 13.16 -23.12
C ASP A 68 3.90 12.01 -22.52
N PHE A 69 4.26 12.10 -21.25
CA PHE A 69 5.01 11.05 -20.56
C PHE A 69 4.08 10.03 -19.92
N MET A 70 2.97 10.43 -19.29
CA MET A 70 2.09 9.52 -18.56
C MET A 70 0.62 9.92 -18.73
N SER A 71 -0.19 9.01 -19.27
CA SER A 71 -1.64 9.21 -19.33
C SER A 71 -2.30 8.98 -17.97
N TYR A 72 -3.54 9.45 -17.80
CA TYR A 72 -4.32 9.19 -16.58
C TYR A 72 -4.59 7.70 -16.35
N GLU A 73 -4.69 6.90 -17.41
CA GLU A 73 -4.86 5.46 -17.32
C GLU A 73 -3.59 4.78 -16.80
N GLN A 74 -2.43 5.14 -17.35
CA GLN A 74 -1.13 4.65 -16.88
C GLN A 74 -0.88 5.07 -15.44
N ALA A 75 -1.22 6.31 -15.07
CA ALA A 75 -1.10 6.80 -13.70
C ALA A 75 -1.97 6.00 -12.71
N ARG A 76 -3.18 5.59 -13.10
CA ARG A 76 -4.04 4.71 -12.29
C ARG A 76 -3.37 3.37 -12.01
N VAL A 77 -2.80 2.73 -13.03
CA VAL A 77 -2.14 1.43 -12.89
C VAL A 77 -0.89 1.54 -12.02
N VAL A 78 0.00 2.48 -12.35
CA VAL A 78 1.26 2.70 -11.62
C VAL A 78 0.99 3.05 -10.15
N SER A 79 0.06 3.97 -9.88
CA SER A 79 -0.29 4.37 -8.52
C SER A 79 -0.86 3.21 -7.70
N THR A 80 -1.74 2.40 -8.28
CA THR A 80 -2.36 1.26 -7.58
C THR A 80 -1.33 0.17 -7.26
N ILE A 81 -0.43 -0.12 -8.20
CA ILE A 81 0.65 -1.10 -8.00
C ILE A 81 1.63 -0.61 -6.93
N SER A 82 2.11 0.64 -7.03
CA SER A 82 2.98 1.24 -6.02
C SER A 82 2.33 1.28 -4.64
N PHE A 83 1.06 1.65 -4.56
CA PHE A 83 0.29 1.65 -3.32
C PHE A 83 0.20 0.25 -2.71
N THR A 84 -0.05 -0.76 -3.54
CA THR A 84 -0.13 -2.17 -3.12
C THR A 84 1.20 -2.64 -2.54
N ILE A 85 2.31 -2.41 -3.26
CA ILE A 85 3.66 -2.77 -2.80
C ILE A 85 3.98 -2.06 -1.48
N LEU A 86 3.72 -0.75 -1.39
CA LEU A 86 3.93 0.02 -0.16
C LEU A 86 3.11 -0.52 1.00
N SER A 87 1.86 -0.91 0.76
CA SER A 87 0.98 -1.49 1.78
C SER A 87 1.54 -2.79 2.35
N TYR A 88 2.07 -3.67 1.50
CA TYR A 88 2.76 -4.89 1.95
C TYR A 88 4.08 -4.59 2.68
N CYS A 89 4.86 -3.62 2.21
CA CYS A 89 6.07 -3.19 2.91
C CYS A 89 5.76 -2.62 4.31
N LEU A 90 4.71 -1.82 4.43
CA LEU A 90 4.24 -1.30 5.71
C LEU A 90 3.78 -2.44 6.62
N LEU A 91 2.99 -3.38 6.10
CA LEU A 91 2.54 -4.56 6.84
C LEU A 91 3.72 -5.41 7.34
N ALA A 92 4.72 -5.64 6.49
CA ALA A 92 5.95 -6.34 6.86
C ALA A 92 6.71 -5.62 7.98
N ARG A 93 6.73 -4.28 7.96
CA ARG A 93 7.40 -3.48 8.98
C ARG A 93 6.62 -3.41 10.30
N VAL A 94 5.29 -3.40 10.26
CA VAL A 94 4.48 -3.52 11.48
C VAL A 94 4.65 -4.90 12.10
N SER A 95 4.78 -5.93 11.26
CA SER A 95 5.06 -7.31 11.67
C SER A 95 6.54 -7.55 12.06
N TRP A 96 7.38 -6.52 12.02
CA TRP A 96 8.82 -6.63 12.29
C TRP A 96 9.07 -7.14 13.72
N LYS A 97 9.91 -8.17 13.83
CA LYS A 97 9.89 -9.26 14.84
C LYS A 97 8.87 -10.34 14.48
N PHE A 98 9.19 -11.11 13.44
CA PHE A 98 8.43 -12.29 13.01
C PHE A 98 8.46 -13.37 14.09
N ASP A 99 7.53 -13.27 15.02
CA ASP A 99 7.07 -14.40 15.83
C ASP A 99 6.21 -15.32 14.95
N ALA A 100 6.08 -16.60 15.30
CA ALA A 100 5.36 -17.61 14.51
C ALA A 100 3.93 -17.14 14.15
N TYR A 101 3.25 -16.46 15.08
CA TYR A 101 1.93 -15.87 14.84
C TYR A 101 1.95 -14.76 13.78
N ARG A 102 2.86 -13.79 13.92
CA ARG A 102 2.98 -12.64 13.00
C ARG A 102 3.42 -13.09 11.60
N GLY A 103 4.34 -14.06 11.53
CA GLY A 103 4.78 -14.67 10.29
C GLY A 103 3.64 -15.39 9.57
N THR A 104 2.80 -16.14 10.30
CA THR A 104 1.65 -16.84 9.73
C THR A 104 0.62 -15.86 9.16
N ILE A 105 0.24 -14.82 9.92
CA ILE A 105 -0.70 -13.78 9.44
C ILE A 105 -0.14 -13.09 8.20
N PHE A 106 1.12 -12.67 8.25
CA PHE A 106 1.76 -12.02 7.12
C PHE A 106 1.76 -12.92 5.88
N GLY A 107 2.13 -14.20 6.04
CA GLY A 107 2.11 -15.18 4.96
C GLY A 107 0.72 -15.38 4.36
N VAL A 108 -0.31 -15.53 5.20
CA VAL A 108 -1.71 -15.70 4.75
C VAL A 108 -2.19 -14.47 3.98
N LEU A 109 -1.91 -13.25 4.47
CA LEU A 109 -2.32 -12.01 3.80
C LEU A 109 -1.58 -11.76 2.48
N VAL A 110 -0.30 -12.17 2.41
CA VAL A 110 0.47 -12.14 1.16
C VAL A 110 -0.09 -13.15 0.16
N ILE A 111 -0.35 -14.39 0.59
CA ILE A 111 -0.95 -15.43 -0.27
C ILE A 111 -2.32 -14.98 -0.77
N ALA A 112 -3.16 -14.42 0.10
CA ALA A 112 -4.46 -13.86 -0.28
C ALA A 112 -4.30 -12.77 -1.35
N GLY A 113 -3.39 -11.82 -1.15
CA GLY A 113 -3.08 -10.78 -2.13
C GLY A 113 -2.62 -11.30 -3.48
N VAL A 114 -1.64 -12.19 -3.47
CA VAL A 114 -1.09 -12.81 -4.69
C VAL A 114 -2.17 -13.61 -5.40
N SER A 115 -3.00 -14.36 -4.66
CA SER A 115 -4.10 -15.12 -5.23
C SER A 115 -5.13 -14.23 -5.90
N LEU A 116 -5.53 -13.11 -5.28
CA LEU A 116 -6.46 -12.15 -5.87
C LEU A 116 -5.88 -11.46 -7.10
N PHE A 117 -4.61 -11.06 -7.04
CA PHE A 117 -3.92 -10.49 -8.20
C PHE A 117 -3.85 -11.48 -9.37
N THR A 118 -3.51 -12.73 -9.07
CA THR A 118 -3.42 -13.80 -10.08
C THR A 118 -4.81 -14.13 -10.66
N LEU A 119 -5.84 -14.15 -9.82
CA LEU A 119 -7.22 -14.36 -10.26
C LEU A 119 -7.71 -13.21 -11.15
N ASP A 120 -7.40 -11.96 -10.80
CA ASP A 120 -7.74 -10.82 -11.65
C ASP A 120 -6.98 -10.84 -12.97
N TYR A 121 -5.68 -11.13 -12.94
CA TYR A 121 -4.85 -11.22 -14.14
C TYR A 121 -5.31 -12.32 -15.11
N ILE A 122 -5.74 -13.48 -14.61
CA ILE A 122 -6.11 -14.64 -15.45
C ILE A 122 -7.60 -14.63 -15.81
N TYR A 123 -8.47 -14.25 -14.87
CA TYR A 123 -9.93 -14.40 -14.99
C TYR A 123 -10.70 -13.09 -14.92
N GLY A 124 -10.04 -11.94 -14.78
CA GLY A 124 -10.67 -10.63 -14.62
C GLY A 124 -11.74 -10.37 -15.69
N GLU A 125 -11.37 -10.53 -16.96
CA GLU A 125 -12.30 -10.36 -18.11
C GLU A 125 -13.50 -11.31 -18.03
N ARG A 126 -13.28 -12.58 -17.65
CA ARG A 126 -14.35 -13.60 -17.62
C ARG A 126 -15.31 -13.40 -16.44
N ILE A 127 -14.78 -13.00 -15.28
CA ILE A 127 -15.57 -12.75 -14.07
C ILE A 127 -16.41 -11.49 -14.25
N VAL A 128 -15.83 -10.41 -14.77
CA VAL A 128 -16.55 -9.15 -15.04
C VAL A 128 -17.64 -9.36 -16.10
N ALA A 129 -17.36 -10.12 -17.16
CA ALA A 129 -18.36 -10.49 -18.16
C ALA A 129 -19.52 -11.33 -17.57
N SER A 130 -19.26 -12.19 -16.57
CA SER A 130 -20.29 -13.01 -15.92
C SER A 130 -21.14 -12.25 -14.90
N LEU A 131 -20.56 -11.24 -14.23
CA LEU A 131 -21.26 -10.39 -13.26
C LEU A 131 -22.05 -9.26 -13.94
N THR A 132 -21.65 -8.87 -15.14
CA THR A 132 -22.23 -7.74 -15.86
C THR A 132 -23.12 -8.22 -17.00
N HIS A 133 -24.31 -8.71 -16.66
CA HIS A 133 -25.38 -8.88 -17.63
C HIS A 133 -25.84 -7.49 -18.11
N ASP A 134 -25.30 -7.05 -19.26
CA ASP A 134 -25.88 -6.02 -20.14
C ASP A 134 -25.88 -4.53 -19.68
N LYS A 135 -24.89 -4.07 -18.89
CA LYS A 135 -24.86 -2.64 -18.45
C LYS A 135 -23.52 -1.89 -18.42
N LEU A 136 -22.37 -2.47 -18.81
CA LEU A 136 -21.12 -1.69 -18.90
C LEU A 136 -20.67 -1.47 -20.35
N PRO A 137 -20.14 -0.27 -20.67
CA PRO A 137 -19.51 -0.01 -21.95
C PRO A 137 -18.19 -0.82 -22.07
N PRO A 138 -17.81 -1.22 -23.30
CA PRO A 138 -16.80 -2.25 -23.57
C PRO A 138 -15.37 -1.90 -23.13
N ASP A 139 -15.11 -0.65 -22.78
CA ASP A 139 -13.84 -0.08 -22.32
C ASP A 139 -13.52 -0.33 -20.84
N ASP A 140 -14.49 -0.73 -20.00
CA ASP A 140 -14.28 -1.00 -18.55
C ASP A 140 -14.36 -2.51 -18.20
N LEU A 141 -14.29 -3.39 -19.23
CA LEU A 141 -14.41 -4.86 -19.12
C LEU A 141 -13.07 -5.59 -18.88
N THR A 142 -11.95 -4.88 -18.72
CA THR A 142 -10.61 -5.48 -18.79
C THR A 142 -10.16 -6.18 -17.49
N SER A 143 -10.70 -5.84 -16.31
CA SER A 143 -10.29 -6.45 -15.03
C SER A 143 -11.30 -6.13 -13.91
N ILE A 144 -11.37 -6.98 -12.86
CA ILE A 144 -12.16 -6.74 -11.63
C ILE A 144 -11.72 -5.43 -10.96
N PHE A 145 -10.45 -5.06 -11.08
CA PHE A 145 -9.88 -3.82 -10.56
C PHE A 145 -9.91 -2.66 -11.57
N GLY A 146 -10.42 -2.88 -12.79
CA GLY A 146 -10.48 -1.88 -13.85
C GLY A 146 -9.10 -1.32 -14.19
N LEU A 147 -8.08 -2.17 -14.19
CA LEU A 147 -6.71 -1.81 -14.53
C LEU A 147 -6.33 -2.46 -15.86
N ASP A 148 -6.00 -1.63 -16.84
CA ASP A 148 -5.39 -2.12 -18.09
C ASP A 148 -3.87 -2.22 -17.90
N TYR A 149 -3.41 -3.42 -17.52
CA TYR A 149 -1.98 -3.71 -17.36
C TYR A 149 -1.19 -3.68 -18.67
N SER A 150 -1.86 -3.77 -19.83
CA SER A 150 -1.22 -3.78 -21.15
C SER A 150 -0.88 -2.38 -21.65
N SER A 151 -1.54 -1.35 -21.12
CA SER A 151 -1.31 0.07 -21.45
C SER A 151 0.02 0.65 -20.93
N VAL A 152 0.73 -0.09 -20.08
CA VAL A 152 1.91 0.39 -19.34
C VAL A 152 3.20 -0.12 -20.01
N ASP A 153 3.94 0.80 -20.63
CA ASP A 153 5.23 0.50 -21.24
C ASP A 153 6.31 0.19 -20.19
N GLY A 154 7.40 -0.44 -20.63
CA GLY A 154 8.53 -0.81 -19.76
C GLY A 154 9.15 0.37 -19.00
N TYR A 155 9.12 1.58 -19.56
CA TYR A 155 9.63 2.78 -18.90
C TYR A 155 8.79 3.20 -17.69
N HIS A 156 7.47 3.08 -17.77
CA HIS A 156 6.56 3.38 -16.65
C HIS A 156 6.70 2.33 -15.54
N TRP A 157 6.94 1.07 -15.89
CA TRP A 157 7.29 0.02 -14.93
C TRP A 157 8.61 0.32 -14.20
N LEU A 158 9.64 0.76 -14.94
CA LEU A 158 10.89 1.17 -14.33
C LEU A 158 10.69 2.36 -13.39
N PHE A 159 9.91 3.37 -13.81
CA PHE A 159 9.55 4.51 -12.98
C PHE A 159 8.82 4.07 -11.70
N CYS A 160 7.83 3.17 -11.83
CA CYS A 160 7.09 2.60 -10.71
C CYS A 160 8.02 1.96 -9.67
N ILE A 161 8.96 1.13 -10.11
CA ILE A 161 9.92 0.45 -9.24
C ILE A 161 10.82 1.47 -8.55
N ILE A 162 11.42 2.40 -9.32
CA ILE A 162 12.33 3.43 -8.77
C ILE A 162 11.60 4.31 -7.75
N MET A 163 10.40 4.78 -8.08
CA MET A 163 9.58 5.61 -7.20
C MET A 163 9.26 4.86 -5.91
N THR A 164 8.82 3.61 -6.01
CA THR A 164 8.47 2.79 -4.86
C THR A 164 9.69 2.55 -3.95
N LEU A 165 10.85 2.21 -4.52
CA LEU A 165 12.10 2.05 -3.76
C LEU A 165 12.55 3.34 -3.10
N CYS A 166 12.44 4.47 -3.80
CA CYS A 166 12.77 5.78 -3.25
C CYS A 166 11.88 6.13 -2.05
N LEU A 167 10.57 5.89 -2.16
CA LEU A 167 9.61 6.12 -1.08
C LEU A 167 9.84 5.19 0.12
N ILE A 168 10.20 3.92 -0.12
CA ILE A 168 10.62 2.99 0.95
C ILE A 168 11.89 3.51 1.63
N GLY A 169 12.87 4.01 0.86
CA GLY A 169 14.08 4.62 1.37
C GLY A 169 13.82 5.85 2.23
N ILE A 170 12.96 6.76 1.77
CA ILE A 170 12.52 7.95 2.51
C ILE A 170 11.85 7.53 3.82
N TYR A 171 10.94 6.55 3.76
CA TYR A 171 10.25 6.04 4.95
C TYR A 171 11.23 5.41 5.96
N ALA A 172 12.22 4.65 5.48
CA ALA A 172 13.27 4.08 6.32
C ALA A 172 14.14 5.18 6.95
N LEU A 173 14.50 6.21 6.19
CA LEU A 173 15.30 7.35 6.64
C LEU A 173 14.56 8.16 7.72
N VAL A 174 13.29 8.49 7.50
CA VAL A 174 12.45 9.21 8.47
C VAL A 174 12.38 8.42 9.78
N ASN A 175 12.15 7.11 9.70
CA ASN A 175 12.13 6.26 10.89
C ASN A 175 13.50 6.17 11.58
N TYR A 176 14.60 6.15 10.82
CA TYR A 176 15.96 6.13 11.37
C TYR A 176 16.30 7.42 12.13
N LEU A 177 15.99 8.58 11.53
CA LEU A 177 16.22 9.89 12.14
C LEU A 177 15.43 10.05 13.44
N GLU A 178 14.18 9.60 13.47
CA GLU A 178 13.33 9.68 14.66
C GLU A 178 13.86 8.79 15.79
N THR A 179 14.24 7.55 15.48
CA THR A 179 14.83 6.63 16.49
C THR A 179 16.09 7.24 17.11
N ARG A 180 16.90 7.92 16.29
CA ARG A 180 18.12 8.61 16.74
C ARG A 180 17.80 9.84 17.60
N SER A 181 16.76 10.60 17.26
CA SER A 181 16.31 11.78 18.03
C SER A 181 15.77 11.38 19.41
N PHE A 182 14.99 10.30 19.50
CA PHE A 182 14.49 9.78 20.78
C PHE A 182 15.63 9.33 21.72
N GLN A 183 16.60 8.56 21.22
CA GLN A 183 17.76 8.16 22.04
C GLN A 183 18.61 9.35 22.51
N LYS A 184 18.63 10.45 21.76
CA LYS A 184 19.36 11.67 22.14
C LYS A 184 18.63 12.50 23.20
N GLY A 185 17.29 12.44 23.22
CA GLY A 185 16.46 13.05 24.28
C GLY A 185 16.61 12.32 25.62
N ASP A 186 16.51 11.00 25.60
CA ASP A 186 16.61 10.14 26.79
C ASP A 186 17.98 10.26 27.48
N LYS A 187 19.06 10.31 26.69
CA LYS A 187 20.43 10.55 27.22
C LYS A 187 20.63 11.95 27.80
N LYS A 188 19.81 12.94 27.42
CA LYS A 188 19.89 14.29 27.99
C LYS A 188 19.19 14.36 29.34
N GLU A 189 18.07 13.66 29.52
CA GLU A 189 17.35 13.62 30.80
C GLU A 189 18.08 12.78 31.86
N GLN A 190 18.85 11.76 31.48
CA GLN A 190 19.67 10.98 32.42
C GLN A 190 20.99 11.65 32.85
N ASN A 191 21.39 12.76 32.22
CA ASN A 191 22.61 13.53 32.54
C ASN A 191 22.32 14.87 33.22
N ILE A 192 21.09 15.08 33.71
CA ILE A 192 20.65 16.22 34.54
C ILE A 192 20.25 15.64 35.90
#